data_AF-A0A0F5NEC7-F1
#
_entry.id   AF-A0A0F5NEC7-F1
#
_cell.length_a   1.000
_cell.length_b   1.000
_cell.length_c   1.000
_cell.angle_alpha   90.00
_cell.angle_beta   90.00
_cell.angle_gamma   90.00
#
_symmetry.space_group_name_H-M   'P 1'
#
loop_
_entity.id
_entity.type
_entity.pdbx_description
1 polymer ?
#
loop_
_entity_poly.entity_id
_entity_poly.type
_entity_poly.pdbx_seq_one_letter_code
_entity_poly.pdbx_strand_id
1 'polypeptide(L)' 'MRQRLESSIRALAEHRGPRSSICLSDAARDVARRLAQSGAVEITQRGTVVDPDSDWTGPIRIRTTAS' A
#
# COMPACT_ATOMS: atom_id res chain seq x y z
N MET A 1 13.46 1.49 10.63
CA MET A 1 12.11 1.42 10.01
C MET A 1 11.18 2.55 10.48
N ARG A 2 10.96 2.70 11.80
CA ARG A 2 10.04 3.72 12.39
C ARG A 2 10.25 5.16 11.90
N GLN A 3 11.48 5.69 11.96
CA GLN A 3 11.80 7.04 11.47
C GLN A 3 11.53 7.25 9.97
N ARG A 4 11.74 6.19 9.15
CA ARG A 4 11.50 6.24 7.70
C ARG A 4 10.00 6.37 7.41
N LEU A 5 9.15 5.65 8.15
CA LEU A 5 7.70 5.72 7.99
C LEU A 5 7.15 7.10 8.39
N GLU A 6 7.58 7.65 9.53
CA GLU A 6 7.17 8.98 10.00
C GLU A 6 7.52 10.07 8.97
N SER A 7 8.74 10.02 8.43
CA SER A 7 9.20 10.96 7.41
C SER A 7 8.37 10.87 6.12
N SER A 8 8.04 9.66 5.68
CA SER A 8 7.18 9.46 4.50
C SER A 8 5.76 9.98 4.70
N ILE A 9 5.14 9.71 5.86
CA ILE A 9 3.79 10.20 6.16
C ILE A 9 3.76 11.73 6.15
N ARG A 10 4.76 12.37 6.78
CA ARG A 10 4.90 13.83 6.78
C ARG A 10 5.03 14.37 5.35
N ALA A 11 5.94 13.83 4.56
CA ALA A 11 6.17 14.28 3.18
C ALA A 11 4.91 14.15 2.30
N LEU A 12 4.15 13.05 2.44
CA LEU A 12 2.89 12.85 1.70
C LEU A 12 1.82 13.87 2.11
N ALA A 13 1.70 14.19 3.40
CA ALA A 13 0.77 15.20 3.89
C ALA A 13 1.16 16.61 3.39
N GLU A 14 2.44 16.96 3.46
CA GLU A 14 2.99 18.24 2.99
C GLU A 14 2.75 18.44 1.49
N HIS A 15 2.92 17.39 0.69
CA HIS A 15 2.70 17.45 -0.76
C HIS A 15 1.24 17.79 -1.14
N ARG A 16 0.26 17.40 -0.31
CA ARG A 16 -1.16 17.75 -0.53
C ARG A 16 -1.50 19.15 -0.05
N GLY A 17 -0.67 19.77 0.77
CA GLY A 17 -0.81 21.14 1.28
C GLY A 17 -1.38 21.23 2.72
N PRO A 18 -1.29 22.41 3.35
CA PRO A 18 -1.44 22.58 4.81
C PRO A 18 -2.82 22.27 5.40
N ARG A 19 -3.86 22.23 4.57
CA ARG A 19 -5.25 21.98 4.98
C ARG A 19 -5.82 20.69 4.40
N SER A 20 -4.99 19.94 3.69
CA SER A 20 -5.41 18.72 3.00
C SER A 20 -5.21 17.50 3.89
N SER A 21 -5.99 16.46 3.62
CA SER A 21 -5.81 15.15 4.24
C SER A 21 -5.27 14.14 3.23
N ILE A 22 -4.56 13.13 3.74
CA ILE A 22 -4.22 11.93 3.00
C ILE A 22 -5.03 10.76 3.56
N CYS A 23 -5.50 9.88 2.68
CA CYS A 23 -6.01 8.59 3.08
C CYS A 23 -4.85 7.60 3.15
N LEU A 24 -4.50 7.15 4.37
CA LEU A 24 -3.44 6.15 4.54
C LEU A 24 -3.76 4.85 3.80
N SER A 25 -5.04 4.48 3.72
CA SER A 25 -5.44 3.24 3.06
C SER A 25 -5.22 3.28 1.55
N ASP A 26 -5.36 4.44 0.91
CA ASP A 26 -5.14 4.57 -0.54
C ASP A 26 -3.64 4.56 -0.85
N ALA A 27 -2.86 5.33 -0.09
CA ALA A 27 -1.40 5.31 -0.20
C ALA A 27 -0.81 3.91 0.06
N ALA A 28 -1.35 3.19 1.05
CA ALA A 28 -0.95 1.81 1.32
C ALA A 28 -1.34 0.85 0.18
N ARG A 29 -2.51 1.03 -0.44
CA ARG A 29 -2.94 0.23 -1.60
C ARG A 29 -2.04 0.46 -2.81
N ASP A 30 -1.68 1.70 -3.12
CA ASP A 30 -0.78 2.02 -4.24
C ASP A 30 0.61 1.37 -4.05
N VAL A 31 1.15 1.45 -2.84
CA VAL A 31 2.42 0.79 -2.50
C VAL A 31 2.29 -0.73 -2.58
N ALA A 32 1.19 -1.30 -2.10
CA ALA A 32 0.94 -2.73 -2.18
C ALA A 32 0.90 -3.21 -3.65
N ARG A 33 0.16 -2.51 -4.53
CA ARG A 33 0.10 -2.81 -5.98
C ARG A 33 1.50 -2.89 -6.58
N ARG A 34 2.32 -1.86 -6.35
CA ARG A 34 3.69 -1.81 -6.85
C ARG A 34 4.57 -2.96 -6.36
N LEU A 35 4.45 -3.33 -5.08
CA LEU A 35 5.24 -4.43 -4.50
C LEU A 35 4.79 -5.78 -5.08
N ALA A 36 3.51 -5.95 -5.35
CA ALA A 36 2.98 -7.17 -5.96
C ALA A 36 3.37 -7.27 -7.44
N GLN A 37 3.28 -6.16 -8.19
CA GLN A 37 3.77 -6.07 -9.58
C GLN A 37 5.26 -6.40 -9.69
N SER A 38 6.07 -6.01 -8.68
CA SER A 38 7.49 -6.35 -8.64
C SER A 38 7.78 -7.78 -8.14
N GLY A 39 6.76 -8.57 -7.81
CA GLY A 39 6.90 -9.93 -7.26
C GLY A 39 7.45 -10.00 -5.83
N ALA A 40 7.56 -8.87 -5.12
CA ALA A 40 8.10 -8.82 -3.76
C ALA A 40 7.10 -9.30 -2.69
N VAL A 41 5.81 -9.24 -3.02
CA VAL A 41 4.72 -9.71 -2.16
C VAL A 41 3.60 -10.32 -2.99
N GLU A 42 2.79 -11.16 -2.36
CA GLU A 42 1.47 -11.53 -2.88
C GLU A 42 0.38 -10.81 -2.08
N ILE A 43 -0.66 -10.38 -2.80
CA ILE A 43 -1.85 -9.78 -2.21
C ILE A 43 -2.97 -10.81 -2.24
N THR A 44 -3.64 -11.00 -1.11
CA THR A 44 -4.77 -11.90 -1.02
C THR A 44 -6.02 -11.20 -0.51
N GLN A 45 -7.17 -11.66 -0.99
CA GLN A 45 -8.48 -11.26 -0.51
C GLN A 45 -9.30 -12.52 -0.22
N ARG A 46 -9.82 -12.62 1.00
CA ARG A 46 -10.54 -13.82 1.47
C ARG A 46 -9.75 -15.12 1.27
N GLY A 47 -8.42 -15.05 1.36
CA GLY A 47 -7.50 -16.19 1.20
C GLY A 47 -7.03 -16.45 -0.24
N THR A 48 -7.61 -15.81 -1.24
CA THR A 48 -7.26 -16.00 -2.66
C THR A 48 -6.31 -14.90 -3.13
N VAL A 49 -5.27 -15.26 -3.89
CA VAL A 49 -4.39 -14.27 -4.54
C VAL A 49 -5.20 -13.47 -5.55
N VAL A 50 -5.07 -12.14 -5.50
CA VAL A 50 -5.74 -11.22 -6.43
C VAL A 50 -4.72 -10.53 -7.32
N ASP A 51 -5.13 -10.21 -8.53
CA ASP A 51 -4.31 -9.49 -9.49
C ASP A 51 -4.08 -8.03 -9.01
N PRO A 52 -2.83 -7.55 -9.04
CA PRO A 52 -2.48 -6.21 -8.60
C PRO A 52 -2.99 -5.07 -9.47
N ASP A 53 -3.54 -5.33 -10.65
CA ASP A 53 -4.14 -4.31 -11.52
C ASP A 53 -5.68 -4.29 -11.46
N SER A 54 -6.29 -5.24 -10.75
CA SER A 54 -7.74 -5.29 -10.57
C SER A 54 -8.24 -4.28 -9.53
N ASP A 55 -9.50 -3.87 -9.62
CA ASP A 55 -10.15 -3.13 -8.54
C ASP A 55 -10.37 -4.02 -7.32
N TRP A 56 -9.99 -3.51 -6.14
CA TRP A 56 -10.15 -4.23 -4.87
C TRP A 56 -11.19 -3.56 -4.00
N THR A 57 -12.13 -4.34 -3.48
CA THR A 57 -13.16 -3.84 -2.57
C THR A 57 -13.04 -4.51 -1.21
N GLY A 58 -12.84 -3.71 -0.17
CA GLY A 58 -12.76 -4.19 1.21
C GLY A 58 -11.35 -4.55 1.69
N PRO A 59 -11.23 -5.38 2.74
CA PRO A 59 -9.94 -5.73 3.33
C PRO A 59 -9.10 -6.63 2.42
N ILE A 60 -7.82 -6.28 2.30
CA ILE A 60 -6.78 -7.07 1.63
C ILE A 60 -5.70 -7.48 2.64
N ARG A 61 -4.94 -8.52 2.32
CA ARG A 61 -3.80 -9.01 3.11
C ARG A 61 -2.57 -9.06 2.21
N ILE A 62 -1.40 -8.84 2.80
CA ILE A 62 -0.11 -8.91 2.12
C ILE A 62 0.69 -10.04 2.77
N ARG A 63 1.33 -10.89 1.97
CA ARG A 63 2.32 -11.87 2.42
C ARG A 63 3.61 -11.70 1.61
N THR A 64 4.75 -11.92 2.24
CA THR A 64 6.04 -11.97 1.53
C THR A 64 6.05 -13.19 0.61
N THR A 65 6.52 -13.01 -0.62
CA THR A 65 6.92 -14.16 -1.45
C THR A 65 8.19 -14.76 -0.81
N ALA A 66 8.24 -16.07 -0.66
CA ALA A 66 9.50 -16.71 -0.30
C ALA A 66 10.48 -16.43 -1.46
N SER A 67 11.58 -15.74 -1.18
CA SER A 67 12.72 -15.65 -2.11
C SER A 67 13.43 -16.99 -2.24
#